data_AF-A0A956QGP9-F1
#
_entry.id   AF-A0A956QGP9-F1
#
_cell.length_a   1.000
_cell.length_b   1.000
_cell.length_c   1.000
_cell.angle_alpha   90.00
_cell.angle_beta   90.00
_cell.angle_gamma   90.00
#
_symmetry.space_group_name_H-M   'P 1'
#
loop_
_entity.id
_entity.type
_entity.pdbx_description
1 polymer ?
#
loop_
_entity_poly.entity_id
_entity_poly.type
_entity_poly.pdbx_seq_one_letter_code
_entity_poly.pdbx_strand_id
1 'polypeptide(L)'
;MTRKTLLLLVCIVGCALAADPAPTDESAISVRGVTWPGGPMFISVDCPEGTTGTWYWAGRNGAMTPAPYGLRCGLAVPLDASVGGTATLKVTLKDEEGNKTELSRKILVDNKWRPTQYLSMSASDDAKYTDPQADKEEEIVLAKLRDLLPGPRFHGDFLEPSDGPRTSPYGVRRVRNGRTAGFHRGLDYAPGYGAPVTAGADGVVTLVGKNYTLLGNCVIINHGEGLTSLFLHLSAFNVKEGQTIKAGQVVGKVGTTGASTGPHLHYATYFHGEPIDPDQLLHIPAEWAPDAR
;
A
#
# COMPACT_ATOMS: atom_id res chain seq x y z
N MET A 1 -19.89 -55.22 62.03
CA MET A 1 -19.47 -53.86 61.60
C MET A 1 -19.12 -53.89 60.13
N THR A 2 -20.01 -53.37 59.31
CA THR A 2 -20.03 -53.41 57.84
C THR A 2 -18.98 -52.47 57.24
N ARG A 3 -17.97 -53.01 56.55
CA ARG A 3 -17.05 -52.21 55.70
C ARG A 3 -17.57 -52.23 54.26
N LYS A 4 -17.90 -51.05 53.75
CA LYS A 4 -18.34 -50.77 52.38
C LYS A 4 -17.16 -50.94 51.41
N THR A 5 -17.36 -51.73 50.35
CA THR A 5 -16.50 -51.80 49.17
C THR A 5 -16.81 -50.60 48.27
N LEU A 6 -15.83 -49.73 48.02
CA LEU A 6 -15.94 -48.62 47.08
C LEU A 6 -15.21 -49.01 45.79
N LEU A 7 -15.97 -49.22 44.70
CA LEU A 7 -15.45 -49.43 43.36
C LEU A 7 -14.93 -48.08 42.83
N LEU A 8 -13.63 -47.98 42.54
CA LEU A 8 -13.04 -46.80 41.91
C LEU A 8 -13.12 -46.97 40.38
N LEU A 9 -13.98 -46.18 39.74
CA LEU A 9 -14.10 -46.08 38.28
C LEU A 9 -12.92 -45.23 37.76
N VAL A 10 -12.00 -45.82 36.99
CA VAL A 10 -10.92 -45.06 36.33
C VAL A 10 -11.47 -44.50 35.01
N CYS A 11 -11.77 -43.20 34.99
CA CYS A 11 -12.01 -42.46 33.76
C CYS A 11 -10.67 -42.22 33.04
N ILE A 12 -10.44 -42.93 31.93
CA ILE A 12 -9.36 -42.62 31.00
C ILE A 12 -9.80 -41.39 30.20
N VAL A 13 -9.34 -40.20 30.59
CA VAL A 13 -9.44 -39.01 29.76
C VAL A 13 -8.37 -39.15 28.67
N GLY A 14 -8.82 -39.51 27.46
CA GLY A 14 -7.98 -39.48 26.27
C GLY A 14 -7.60 -38.04 25.96
N CYS A 15 -6.37 -37.67 26.31
CA CYS A 15 -5.76 -36.42 25.88
C CYS A 15 -5.48 -36.56 24.37
N ALA A 16 -6.37 -36.04 23.53
CA ALA A 16 -6.06 -35.82 22.14
C ALA A 16 -5.00 -34.71 22.08
N LEU A 17 -3.74 -35.11 21.93
CA LEU A 17 -2.67 -34.19 21.55
C LEU A 17 -3.04 -33.65 20.17
N ALA A 18 -3.53 -32.40 20.14
CA ALA A 18 -3.51 -31.63 18.92
C ALA A 18 -2.04 -31.58 18.49
N ALA A 19 -1.74 -32.12 17.31
CA ALA A 19 -0.42 -31.99 16.73
C ALA A 19 -0.12 -30.50 16.61
N ASP A 20 0.99 -30.06 17.20
CA ASP A 20 1.51 -28.72 16.96
C ASP A 20 1.69 -28.56 15.43
N PRO A 21 1.22 -27.46 14.82
CA PRO A 21 1.48 -27.21 13.42
C PRO A 21 2.99 -27.25 13.19
N ALA A 22 3.41 -27.92 12.12
CA ALA A 22 4.80 -28.01 11.73
C ALA A 22 5.47 -26.62 11.81
N PRO A 23 6.72 -26.53 12.30
CA PRO A 23 7.40 -25.25 12.42
C PRO A 23 7.42 -24.57 11.04
N THR A 24 6.69 -23.46 10.93
CA THR A 24 6.73 -22.62 9.73
C THR A 24 8.12 -22.04 9.65
N ASP A 25 8.86 -22.37 8.60
CA ASP A 25 10.17 -21.82 8.34
C ASP A 25 10.02 -20.31 8.09
N GLU A 26 10.21 -19.51 9.15
CA GLU A 26 10.11 -18.04 9.07
C GLU A 26 11.13 -17.46 8.07
N SER A 27 12.17 -18.21 7.70
CA SER A 27 13.16 -17.81 6.70
C SER A 27 12.69 -17.99 5.25
N ALA A 28 11.64 -18.78 5.02
CA ALA A 28 11.11 -19.06 3.69
C ALA A 28 10.39 -17.86 3.05
N ILE A 29 9.92 -16.90 3.85
CA ILE A 29 9.35 -15.64 3.37
C ILE A 29 10.39 -14.55 3.54
N SER A 30 10.99 -14.05 2.47
CA SER A 30 11.85 -12.86 2.53
C SER A 30 11.01 -11.60 2.64
N VAL A 31 11.45 -10.68 3.51
CA VAL A 31 10.81 -9.38 3.73
C VAL A 31 11.89 -8.31 3.68
N ARG A 32 11.68 -7.31 2.83
CA ARG A 32 12.52 -6.12 2.67
C ARG A 32 11.68 -4.85 2.75
N GLY A 33 12.35 -3.70 2.72
CA GLY A 33 11.72 -2.41 2.93
C GLY A 33 11.61 -2.09 4.41
N VAL A 34 10.50 -1.45 4.80
CA VAL A 34 10.33 -0.92 6.15
C VAL A 34 8.99 -1.33 6.73
N THR A 35 8.97 -1.62 8.04
CA THR A 35 7.83 -2.26 8.72
C THR A 35 7.06 -1.33 9.65
N TRP A 36 7.35 -0.03 9.64
CA TRP A 36 6.56 0.96 10.36
C TRP A 36 5.28 1.35 9.59
N PRO A 37 4.22 1.86 10.26
CA PRO A 37 2.95 2.22 9.62
C PRO A 37 3.10 3.16 8.42
N GLY A 38 2.63 2.72 7.25
CA GLY A 38 2.79 3.37 5.95
C GLY A 38 4.07 3.00 5.19
N GLY A 39 4.87 2.08 5.72
CA GLY A 39 6.02 1.52 5.06
C GLY A 39 5.63 0.48 4.01
N PRO A 40 6.27 0.45 2.83
CA PRO A 40 6.18 -0.68 1.93
C PRO A 40 7.08 -1.83 2.40
N MET A 41 6.52 -3.02 2.37
CA MET A 41 7.20 -4.30 2.49
C MET A 41 7.27 -4.96 1.12
N PHE A 42 8.46 -5.39 0.77
CA PHE A 42 8.75 -6.10 -0.46
C PHE A 42 8.96 -7.57 -0.11
N ILE A 43 8.02 -8.42 -0.51
CA ILE A 43 7.96 -9.83 -0.12
C ILE A 43 8.41 -10.70 -1.29
N SER A 44 9.26 -11.69 -1.02
CA SER A 44 9.56 -12.77 -1.96
C SER A 44 9.55 -14.14 -1.28
N VAL A 45 9.22 -15.16 -2.05
CA VAL A 45 9.22 -16.56 -1.64
C VAL A 45 9.82 -17.38 -2.77
N ASP A 46 10.89 -18.11 -2.47
CA ASP A 46 11.52 -19.00 -3.44
C ASP A 46 10.65 -20.26 -3.57
N CYS A 47 10.28 -20.59 -4.81
CA CYS A 47 9.48 -21.77 -5.10
C CYS A 47 9.68 -22.24 -6.55
N PRO A 48 9.35 -23.51 -6.87
CA PRO A 48 9.40 -24.01 -8.24
C PRO A 48 8.55 -23.18 -9.20
N GLU A 49 8.96 -23.12 -10.46
CA GLU A 49 8.15 -22.54 -11.55
C GLU A 49 6.77 -23.22 -11.62
N GLY A 50 5.74 -22.48 -12.04
CA GLY A 50 4.36 -22.96 -12.06
C GLY A 50 3.63 -22.90 -10.71
N THR A 51 4.35 -22.69 -9.60
CA THR A 51 3.73 -22.46 -8.29
C THR A 51 2.91 -21.17 -8.29
N THR A 52 1.71 -21.23 -7.70
CA THR A 52 0.87 -20.06 -7.43
C THR A 52 0.87 -19.73 -5.94
N GLY A 53 0.66 -18.46 -5.59
CA GLY A 53 0.70 -18.02 -4.20
C GLY A 53 -0.36 -16.99 -3.86
N THR A 54 -0.88 -17.09 -2.64
CA THR A 54 -1.80 -16.12 -2.04
C THR A 54 -1.19 -15.58 -0.75
N TRP A 55 -1.06 -14.27 -0.64
CA TRP A 55 -0.61 -13.60 0.58
C TRP A 55 -1.81 -13.23 1.45
N TYR A 56 -1.61 -13.17 2.76
CA TYR A 56 -2.58 -12.71 3.76
C TYR A 56 -1.90 -11.76 4.73
N TRP A 57 -2.36 -10.52 4.77
CA TRP A 57 -1.77 -9.45 5.57
C TRP A 57 -2.80 -8.40 5.97
N ALA A 58 -2.78 -7.98 7.24
CA ALA A 58 -3.66 -6.94 7.77
C ALA A 58 -5.15 -7.12 7.43
N GLY A 59 -5.65 -8.36 7.52
CA GLY A 59 -7.06 -8.69 7.22
C GLY A 59 -7.41 -8.75 5.74
N ARG A 60 -6.42 -8.62 4.84
CA ARG A 60 -6.60 -8.64 3.39
C ARG A 60 -5.79 -9.77 2.76
N ASN A 61 -6.11 -10.13 1.53
CA ASN A 61 -5.39 -11.13 0.77
C ASN A 61 -5.35 -10.77 -0.72
N GLY A 62 -4.45 -11.42 -1.44
CA GLY A 62 -4.32 -11.27 -2.88
C GLY A 62 -3.33 -12.27 -3.46
N ALA A 63 -3.28 -12.32 -4.79
CA ALA A 63 -2.32 -13.15 -5.49
C ALA A 63 -0.91 -12.57 -5.39
N MET A 64 0.08 -13.45 -5.32
CA MET A 64 1.48 -13.09 -5.57
C MET A 64 1.77 -13.11 -7.07
N THR A 65 2.76 -12.34 -7.50
CA THR A 65 3.18 -12.24 -8.90
C THR A 65 4.38 -13.17 -9.14
N PRO A 66 4.42 -13.92 -10.26
CA PRO A 66 5.61 -14.64 -10.68
C PRO A 66 6.85 -13.74 -10.78
N ALA A 67 7.96 -14.25 -10.29
CA ALA A 67 9.28 -13.63 -10.33
C ALA A 67 10.32 -14.68 -10.79
N PRO A 68 11.52 -14.27 -11.26
CA PRO A 68 12.52 -15.20 -11.80
C PRO A 68 12.88 -16.39 -10.90
N TYR A 69 12.78 -16.23 -9.57
CA TYR A 69 13.14 -17.26 -8.59
C TYR A 69 11.97 -17.72 -7.70
N GLY A 70 10.73 -17.42 -8.10
CA GLY A 70 9.54 -17.84 -7.34
C GLY A 70 8.42 -16.83 -7.44
N LEU A 71 7.96 -16.32 -6.30
CA LEU A 71 6.84 -15.41 -6.20
C LEU A 71 7.20 -14.15 -5.40
N ARG A 72 6.59 -13.02 -5.75
CA ARG A 72 6.73 -11.76 -5.01
C ARG A 72 5.42 -11.00 -4.85
N CYS A 73 5.34 -10.15 -3.84
CA CYS A 73 4.26 -9.16 -3.70
C CYS A 73 4.68 -7.96 -2.86
N GLY A 74 4.08 -6.82 -3.14
CA GLY A 74 4.35 -5.57 -2.44
C GLY A 74 3.19 -5.29 -1.51
N LEU A 75 3.46 -5.08 -0.24
CA LEU A 75 2.44 -4.90 0.79
C LEU A 75 2.71 -3.62 1.56
N ALA A 76 1.64 -2.91 1.95
CA ALA A 76 1.77 -1.80 2.88
C ALA A 76 1.60 -2.30 4.32
N VAL A 77 2.38 -1.77 5.25
CA VAL A 77 1.95 -1.73 6.66
C VAL A 77 0.88 -0.64 6.79
N PRO A 78 -0.36 -0.95 7.24
CA PRO A 78 -1.41 0.06 7.35
C PRO A 78 -0.97 1.25 8.19
N LEU A 79 -1.35 2.46 7.79
CA LEU A 79 -0.92 3.70 8.43
C LEU A 79 -1.48 3.88 9.86
N ASP A 80 -2.54 3.16 10.18
CA ASP A 80 -3.20 3.07 11.48
C ASP A 80 -2.78 1.82 12.29
N ALA A 81 -1.80 1.05 11.82
CA ALA A 81 -1.34 -0.15 12.52
C ALA A 81 -0.76 0.17 13.92
N SER A 82 -1.06 -0.71 14.88
CA SER A 82 -0.48 -0.66 16.22
C SER A 82 1.04 -0.92 16.17
N VAL A 83 1.81 -0.03 16.80
CA VAL A 83 3.28 -0.10 16.83
C VAL A 83 3.80 -0.82 18.08
N GLY A 84 5.02 -1.34 18.00
CA GLY A 84 5.71 -2.00 19.13
C GLY A 84 5.28 -3.45 19.37
N GLY A 85 4.43 -4.01 18.49
CA GLY A 85 4.00 -5.40 18.50
C GLY A 85 4.40 -6.14 17.24
N THR A 86 3.96 -7.39 17.12
CA THR A 86 4.14 -8.19 15.90
C THR A 86 2.81 -8.45 15.21
N ALA A 87 2.84 -8.45 13.88
CA ALA A 87 1.74 -8.89 13.03
C ALA A 87 2.21 -10.07 12.18
N THR A 88 1.30 -11.01 11.86
CA THR A 88 1.67 -12.22 11.10
C THR A 88 1.35 -12.04 9.63
N LEU A 89 2.36 -12.15 8.78
CA LEU A 89 2.23 -12.35 7.34
C LEU A 89 2.09 -13.85 7.08
N LYS A 90 1.09 -14.25 6.28
CA LYS A 90 0.95 -15.63 5.82
C LYS A 90 1.00 -15.69 4.30
N VAL A 91 1.56 -16.77 3.77
CA VAL A 91 1.55 -17.08 2.35
C VAL A 91 1.10 -18.53 2.18
N THR A 92 0.14 -18.76 1.30
CA THR A 92 -0.26 -20.10 0.88
C THR A 92 0.24 -20.33 -0.54
N LEU A 93 1.13 -21.30 -0.71
CA LEU A 93 1.61 -21.77 -2.00
C LEU A 93 0.76 -22.94 -2.47
N LYS A 94 0.59 -23.06 -3.78
CA LYS A 94 -0.02 -24.22 -4.44
C LYS A 94 0.83 -24.59 -5.66
N ASP A 95 1.38 -25.79 -5.65
CA ASP A 95 2.17 -26.34 -6.76
C ASP A 95 1.27 -26.80 -7.93
N GLU A 96 1.88 -27.29 -9.01
CA GLU A 96 1.17 -27.75 -10.21
C GLU A 96 0.30 -29.00 -9.95
N GLU A 97 0.69 -29.86 -9.01
CA GLU A 97 -0.07 -31.03 -8.58
C GLU A 97 -1.26 -30.65 -7.69
N GLY A 98 -1.27 -29.42 -7.20
CA GLY A 98 -2.30 -28.85 -6.34
C GLY A 98 -2.06 -29.05 -4.85
N ASN A 99 -0.89 -29.55 -4.47
CA ASN A 99 -0.47 -29.61 -3.07
C ASN A 99 -0.31 -28.20 -2.52
N LYS A 100 -0.73 -28.00 -1.26
CA LYS A 100 -0.68 -26.69 -0.61
C LYS A 100 0.40 -26.67 0.47
N THR A 101 1.11 -25.56 0.53
CA THR A 101 2.07 -25.27 1.59
C THR A 101 1.73 -23.93 2.23
N GLU A 102 1.62 -23.90 3.56
CA GLU A 102 1.38 -22.67 4.31
C GLU A 102 2.66 -22.21 4.98
N LEU A 103 3.03 -20.96 4.70
CA LEU A 103 4.17 -20.27 5.28
C LEU A 103 3.67 -19.12 6.15
N SER A 104 4.40 -18.81 7.21
CA SER A 104 4.09 -17.64 8.03
C SER A 104 5.36 -16.99 8.55
N ARG A 105 5.31 -15.67 8.69
CA ARG A 105 6.41 -14.86 9.24
C ARG A 105 5.84 -13.77 10.14
N LYS A 106 6.41 -13.63 11.34
CA LYS A 106 6.12 -12.51 12.23
C LYS A 106 6.88 -11.27 11.77
N ILE A 107 6.14 -10.18 11.62
CA ILE A 107 6.65 -8.87 11.25
C ILE A 107 6.58 -7.99 12.50
N LEU A 108 7.73 -7.49 12.95
CA LEU A 108 7.78 -6.45 13.97
C LEU A 108 7.30 -5.13 13.35
N VAL A 109 6.25 -4.54 13.92
CA VAL A 109 5.72 -3.26 13.46
C VAL A 109 6.41 -2.14 14.24
N ASP A 110 7.44 -1.57 13.63
CA ASP A 110 8.24 -0.52 14.23
C ASP A 110 7.48 0.80 14.37
N ASN A 111 7.96 1.67 15.25
CA ASN A 111 7.43 3.01 15.40
C ASN A 111 8.19 4.00 14.50
N LYS A 112 7.46 4.84 13.76
CA LYS A 112 8.00 6.02 13.07
C LYS A 112 7.40 7.27 13.71
N TRP A 113 8.26 8.13 14.25
CA TRP A 113 7.80 9.43 14.77
C TRP A 113 7.21 10.28 13.65
N ARG A 114 6.06 10.92 13.94
CA ARG A 114 5.27 11.70 12.97
C ARG A 114 4.88 13.04 13.59
N PRO A 115 5.27 14.18 12.99
CA PRO A 115 4.86 15.47 13.49
C PRO A 115 3.35 15.71 13.24
N THR A 116 2.80 16.66 14.00
CA THR A 116 1.45 17.19 13.74
C THR A 116 1.55 18.41 12.83
N GLN A 117 0.77 18.41 11.77
CA GLN A 117 0.60 19.53 10.86
C GLN A 117 -0.79 20.15 11.05
N TYR A 118 -0.81 21.46 11.26
CA TYR A 118 -2.04 22.24 11.37
C TYR A 118 -2.35 22.88 10.03
N LEU A 119 -3.58 22.68 9.56
CA LEU A 119 -4.09 23.22 8.31
C LEU A 119 -5.24 24.18 8.63
N SER A 120 -5.16 25.37 8.03
CA SER A 120 -6.22 26.37 8.03
C SER A 120 -6.80 26.46 6.62
N MET A 121 -8.11 26.26 6.48
CA MET A 121 -8.79 26.27 5.20
C MET A 121 -10.01 27.19 5.23
N SER A 122 -10.43 27.67 4.06
CA SER A 122 -11.70 28.39 3.93
C SER A 122 -12.88 27.51 4.37
N ALA A 123 -13.98 28.13 4.82
CA ALA A 123 -15.19 27.38 5.17
C ALA A 123 -15.73 26.56 3.98
N SER A 124 -15.59 27.08 2.76
CA SER A 124 -15.98 26.37 1.53
C SER A 124 -15.12 25.14 1.25
N ASP A 125 -13.81 25.18 1.54
CA ASP A 125 -12.95 24.01 1.34
C ASP A 125 -13.14 22.96 2.43
N ASP A 126 -13.39 23.39 3.65
CA ASP A 126 -13.64 22.47 4.77
C ASP A 126 -14.98 21.74 4.61
N ALA A 127 -16.01 22.40 4.06
CA ALA A 127 -17.32 21.80 3.79
C ALA A 127 -17.27 20.63 2.79
N LYS A 128 -16.29 20.62 1.88
CA LYS A 128 -16.10 19.54 0.89
C LYS A 128 -15.84 18.18 1.55
N TYR A 129 -15.28 18.14 2.75
CA TYR A 129 -15.00 16.91 3.49
C TYR A 129 -16.22 16.25 4.12
N THR A 130 -17.37 16.92 4.07
CA THR A 130 -18.66 16.38 4.52
C THR A 130 -19.66 16.22 3.37
N ASP A 131 -19.20 16.41 2.13
CA ASP A 131 -20.03 16.28 0.94
C ASP A 131 -20.18 14.79 0.57
N PRO A 132 -21.40 14.23 0.52
CA PRO A 132 -21.62 12.83 0.12
C PRO A 132 -21.12 12.49 -1.28
N GLN A 133 -20.92 13.49 -2.15
CA GLN A 133 -20.31 13.30 -3.46
C GLN A 133 -18.84 12.89 -3.33
N ALA A 134 -18.13 13.40 -2.32
CA ALA A 134 -16.74 13.04 -2.07
C ALA A 134 -16.59 11.55 -1.73
N ASP A 135 -17.54 10.99 -0.97
CA ASP A 135 -17.53 9.56 -0.62
C ASP A 135 -17.67 8.67 -1.87
N LYS A 136 -18.59 9.02 -2.78
CA LYS A 136 -18.79 8.30 -4.05
C LYS A 136 -17.55 8.38 -4.96
N GLU A 137 -16.89 9.53 -4.98
CA GLU A 137 -15.65 9.72 -5.74
C GLU A 137 -14.48 8.93 -5.15
N GLU A 138 -14.40 8.85 -3.81
CA GLU A 138 -13.41 8.01 -3.12
C GLU A 138 -13.61 6.53 -3.45
N GLU A 139 -14.86 6.04 -3.53
CA GLU A 139 -15.13 4.65 -3.95
C GLU A 139 -14.59 4.34 -5.36
N ILE A 140 -14.81 5.25 -6.32
CA ILE A 140 -14.29 5.12 -7.69
C ILE A 140 -12.76 5.08 -7.68
N VAL A 141 -12.13 6.00 -6.93
CA VAL A 141 -10.68 6.11 -6.83
C VAL A 141 -10.09 4.85 -6.17
N LEU A 142 -10.67 4.39 -5.07
CA LEU A 142 -10.23 3.18 -4.37
C LEU A 142 -10.34 1.94 -5.25
N ALA A 143 -11.37 1.82 -6.08
CA ALA A 143 -11.46 0.75 -7.06
C ALA A 143 -10.26 0.80 -8.03
N LYS A 144 -9.93 1.97 -8.57
CA LYS A 144 -8.78 2.16 -9.48
C LYS A 144 -7.42 1.95 -8.83
N LEU A 145 -7.26 2.27 -7.55
CA LEU A 145 -6.05 2.00 -6.77
C LEU A 145 -5.88 0.51 -6.43
N ARG A 146 -6.97 -0.27 -6.52
CA ARG A 146 -6.97 -1.73 -6.27
C ARG A 146 -6.93 -2.55 -7.55
N ASP A 147 -7.14 -1.94 -8.72
CA ASP A 147 -7.02 -2.61 -10.02
C ASP A 147 -5.66 -3.29 -10.15
N LEU A 148 -5.67 -4.60 -10.43
CA LEU A 148 -4.45 -5.38 -10.63
C LEU A 148 -4.11 -5.43 -12.11
N LEU A 149 -2.92 -4.94 -12.47
CA LEU A 149 -2.32 -5.21 -13.77
C LEU A 149 -1.26 -6.30 -13.61
N PRO A 150 -1.31 -7.39 -14.42
CA PRO A 150 -0.30 -8.44 -14.38
C PRO A 150 1.08 -7.93 -14.76
N GLY A 151 2.10 -8.41 -14.03
CA GLY A 151 3.51 -8.13 -14.27
C GLY A 151 3.96 -6.72 -13.85
N PRO A 152 5.26 -6.53 -13.61
CA PRO A 152 5.81 -5.21 -13.27
C PRO A 152 5.88 -4.35 -14.52
N ARG A 153 5.48 -3.09 -14.41
CA ARG A 153 5.75 -2.08 -15.44
C ARG A 153 6.90 -1.17 -15.07
N PHE A 154 7.28 -1.11 -13.80
CA PHE A 154 8.42 -0.34 -13.31
C PHE A 154 9.70 -1.20 -13.31
N HIS A 155 10.84 -0.51 -13.44
CA HIS A 155 12.16 -1.13 -13.50
C HIS A 155 13.10 -0.37 -12.53
N GLY A 156 13.16 -0.82 -11.28
CA GLY A 156 13.96 -0.18 -10.24
C GLY A 156 13.32 1.10 -9.69
N ASP A 157 14.18 2.02 -9.27
CA ASP A 157 13.81 3.22 -8.52
C ASP A 157 12.85 4.14 -9.27
N PHE A 158 11.96 4.77 -8.52
CA PHE A 158 11.08 5.81 -9.04
C PHE A 158 11.84 7.14 -9.12
N LEU A 159 11.51 7.92 -10.13
CA LEU A 159 11.86 9.33 -10.21
C LEU A 159 10.93 10.16 -9.34
N GLU A 160 11.45 11.30 -8.88
CA GLU A 160 10.63 12.34 -8.26
C GLU A 160 9.58 12.87 -9.25
N PRO A 161 8.32 13.07 -8.84
CA PRO A 161 7.25 13.56 -9.71
C PRO A 161 7.28 15.08 -9.93
N SER A 162 8.16 15.79 -9.20
CA SER A 162 8.29 17.25 -9.21
C SER A 162 9.68 17.65 -8.70
N ASP A 163 10.26 18.69 -9.27
CA ASP A 163 11.53 19.31 -8.86
C ASP A 163 11.36 20.42 -7.80
N GLY A 164 10.11 20.77 -7.47
CA GLY A 164 9.78 21.78 -6.46
C GLY A 164 10.07 21.37 -5.02
N PRO A 165 10.03 22.33 -4.08
CA PRO A 165 10.24 22.07 -2.66
C PRO A 165 9.14 21.16 -2.09
N ARG A 166 9.55 20.19 -1.28
CA ARG A 166 8.66 19.36 -0.46
C ARG A 166 8.11 20.18 0.71
N THR A 167 6.79 20.25 0.86
CA THR A 167 6.12 21.10 1.86
C THR A 167 5.39 20.33 2.94
N SER A 168 4.92 19.11 2.64
CA SER A 168 4.31 18.23 3.63
C SER A 168 4.73 16.78 3.42
N PRO A 169 5.38 16.13 4.40
CA PRO A 169 5.81 14.76 4.26
C PRO A 169 4.65 13.76 4.44
N TYR A 170 4.89 12.53 4.01
CA TYR A 170 3.95 11.44 4.16
C TYR A 170 3.68 11.06 5.62
N GLY A 171 2.39 10.87 5.92
CA GLY A 171 1.84 10.40 7.17
C GLY A 171 2.04 11.35 8.35
N VAL A 172 2.19 12.65 8.13
CA VAL A 172 2.01 13.62 9.23
C VAL A 172 0.59 13.55 9.77
N ARG A 173 0.42 13.79 11.08
CA ARG A 173 -0.91 13.85 11.70
C ARG A 173 -1.54 15.18 11.33
N ARG A 174 -2.71 15.19 10.70
CA ARG A 174 -3.38 16.42 10.27
C ARG A 174 -4.40 16.87 11.32
N VAL A 175 -4.34 18.15 11.66
CA VAL A 175 -5.40 18.88 12.36
C VAL A 175 -5.91 19.95 11.40
N ARG A 176 -7.15 19.83 10.96
CA ARG A 176 -7.80 20.74 10.01
C ARG A 176 -8.82 21.60 10.75
N ASN A 177 -8.67 22.92 10.69
CA ASN A 177 -9.56 23.87 11.36
C ASN A 177 -9.85 23.49 12.83
N GLY A 178 -8.80 23.08 13.56
CA GLY A 178 -8.88 22.68 14.97
C GLY A 178 -9.39 21.26 15.24
N ARG A 179 -9.73 20.48 14.21
CA ARG A 179 -10.26 19.10 14.32
C ARG A 179 -9.26 18.07 13.79
N THR A 180 -9.13 16.93 14.47
CA THR A 180 -8.30 15.82 13.99
C THR A 180 -8.80 15.32 12.62
N ALA A 181 -7.89 15.17 11.66
CA ALA A 181 -8.19 14.87 10.25
C ALA A 181 -7.37 13.68 9.71
N GLY A 182 -6.97 12.76 10.59
CA GLY A 182 -6.21 11.57 10.24
C GLY A 182 -4.76 11.87 9.85
N PHE A 183 -4.22 11.07 8.94
CA PHE A 183 -2.85 11.19 8.46
C PHE A 183 -2.81 11.67 7.01
N HIS A 184 -1.74 12.38 6.66
CA HIS A 184 -1.46 12.71 5.27
C HIS A 184 -1.09 11.44 4.47
N ARG A 185 -1.92 11.02 3.50
CA ARG A 185 -1.73 9.76 2.75
C ARG A 185 -0.78 9.86 1.55
N GLY A 186 -0.15 11.01 1.35
CA GLY A 186 0.79 11.29 0.27
C GLY A 186 1.83 12.29 0.73
N LEU A 187 2.52 12.90 -0.21
CA LEU A 187 3.54 13.90 0.04
C LEU A 187 3.27 15.10 -0.87
N ASP A 188 3.51 16.31 -0.36
CA ASP A 188 3.16 17.54 -1.07
C ASP A 188 4.43 18.25 -1.59
N TYR A 189 4.40 18.68 -2.85
CA TYR A 189 5.39 19.56 -3.48
C TYR A 189 4.77 20.90 -3.86
N ALA A 190 5.52 21.99 -3.75
CA ALA A 190 5.05 23.32 -4.15
C ALA A 190 5.98 24.00 -5.19
N PRO A 191 6.14 23.45 -6.41
CA PRO A 191 6.91 24.08 -7.50
C PRO A 191 6.24 25.35 -8.06
N GLY A 192 4.99 25.63 -7.70
CA GLY A 192 4.18 26.74 -8.22
C GLY A 192 3.12 26.28 -9.23
N TYR A 193 2.09 27.11 -9.43
CA TYR A 193 0.98 26.80 -10.33
C TYR A 193 1.47 26.60 -11.78
N GLY A 194 0.97 25.56 -12.44
CA GLY A 194 1.28 25.26 -13.84
C GLY A 194 2.60 24.53 -14.06
N ALA A 195 3.41 24.32 -13.00
CA ALA A 195 4.62 23.53 -13.08
C ALA A 195 4.33 22.10 -13.55
N PRO A 196 5.21 21.48 -14.35
CA PRO A 196 5.00 20.13 -14.86
C PRO A 196 5.04 19.11 -13.72
N VAL A 197 4.20 18.08 -13.84
CA VAL A 197 4.18 16.91 -12.96
C VAL A 197 4.53 15.69 -13.79
N THR A 198 5.49 14.89 -13.34
CA THR A 198 6.02 13.74 -14.08
C THR A 198 5.67 12.41 -13.42
N ALA A 199 5.60 11.34 -14.21
CA ALA A 199 5.46 9.99 -13.69
C ALA A 199 6.78 9.48 -13.10
N GLY A 200 6.75 8.93 -11.89
CA GLY A 200 7.94 8.36 -11.24
C GLY A 200 8.44 7.07 -11.90
N ALA A 201 7.55 6.30 -12.50
CA ALA A 201 7.89 5.08 -13.22
C ALA A 201 6.96 4.84 -14.42
N ASP A 202 7.34 3.88 -15.25
CA ASP A 202 6.53 3.33 -16.33
C ASP A 202 5.19 2.77 -15.82
N GLY A 203 4.13 2.87 -16.61
CA GLY A 203 2.81 2.42 -16.19
C GLY A 203 1.71 2.64 -17.23
N VAL A 204 0.46 2.51 -16.79
CA VAL A 204 -0.74 2.80 -17.60
C VAL A 204 -1.65 3.71 -16.80
N VAL A 205 -2.16 4.78 -17.43
CA VAL A 205 -3.15 5.66 -16.80
C VAL A 205 -4.47 4.92 -16.64
N THR A 206 -4.93 4.73 -15.41
CA THR A 206 -6.18 4.01 -15.12
C THR A 206 -7.34 4.93 -14.70
N LEU A 207 -7.03 6.18 -14.37
CA LEU A 207 -8.03 7.21 -14.07
C LEU A 207 -7.53 8.60 -14.50
N VAL A 208 -8.41 9.37 -15.13
CA VAL A 208 -8.30 10.83 -15.26
C VAL A 208 -9.58 11.45 -14.68
N GLY A 209 -9.55 11.75 -13.38
CA GLY A 209 -10.69 12.29 -12.63
C GLY A 209 -10.73 13.81 -12.77
N LYS A 210 -11.86 14.38 -13.20
CA LYS A 210 -12.02 15.82 -13.41
C LYS A 210 -12.96 16.43 -12.38
N ASN A 211 -12.54 17.53 -11.76
CA ASN A 211 -13.34 18.32 -10.81
C ASN A 211 -13.91 17.51 -9.63
N TYR A 212 -13.17 16.53 -9.10
CA TYR A 212 -13.61 15.81 -7.91
C TYR A 212 -13.63 16.76 -6.70
N THR A 213 -14.58 16.57 -5.80
CA THR A 213 -14.87 17.45 -4.68
C THR A 213 -13.64 17.64 -3.79
N LEU A 214 -13.00 16.56 -3.34
CA LEU A 214 -11.80 16.62 -2.51
C LEU A 214 -10.51 16.62 -3.34
N LEU A 215 -10.42 15.67 -4.27
CA LEU A 215 -9.20 15.39 -5.03
C LEU A 215 -8.92 16.43 -6.12
N GLY A 216 -9.95 17.16 -6.56
CA GLY A 216 -9.86 18.06 -7.71
C GLY A 216 -9.65 17.28 -9.00
N ASN A 217 -8.81 17.82 -9.88
CA ASN A 217 -8.32 17.07 -11.02
C ASN A 217 -7.24 16.09 -10.56
N CYS A 218 -7.41 14.82 -10.88
CA CYS A 218 -6.49 13.78 -10.47
C CYS A 218 -6.16 12.78 -11.59
N VAL A 219 -5.00 12.16 -11.47
CA VAL A 219 -4.53 11.09 -12.35
C VAL A 219 -4.10 9.91 -11.50
N ILE A 220 -4.47 8.69 -11.92
CA ILE A 220 -3.89 7.45 -11.38
C ILE A 220 -3.08 6.76 -12.47
N ILE A 221 -1.87 6.34 -12.12
CA ILE A 221 -1.03 5.49 -12.95
C ILE A 221 -0.87 4.16 -12.22
N ASN A 222 -1.17 3.08 -12.93
CA ASN A 222 -0.95 1.72 -12.46
C ASN A 222 0.39 1.21 -13.02
N HIS A 223 1.29 0.85 -12.10
CA HIS A 223 2.65 0.40 -12.38
C HIS A 223 2.75 -1.13 -12.42
N GLY A 224 1.64 -1.86 -12.28
CA GLY A 224 1.64 -3.32 -12.18
C GLY A 224 1.87 -3.82 -10.76
N GLU A 225 1.64 -5.12 -10.53
CA GLU A 225 1.86 -5.80 -9.24
C GLU A 225 1.16 -5.14 -8.03
N GLY A 226 0.04 -4.45 -8.27
CA GLY A 226 -0.70 -3.73 -7.23
C GLY A 226 -0.11 -2.38 -6.83
N LEU A 227 0.96 -1.92 -7.48
CA LEU A 227 1.57 -0.60 -7.25
C LEU A 227 0.88 0.47 -8.10
N THR A 228 0.41 1.54 -7.46
CA THR A 228 -0.21 2.68 -8.15
C THR A 228 0.33 4.01 -7.60
N SER A 229 0.37 5.03 -8.45
CA SER A 229 0.58 6.42 -8.05
C SER A 229 -0.65 7.28 -8.33
N LEU A 230 -0.88 8.27 -7.48
CA LEU A 230 -2.01 9.19 -7.51
C LEU A 230 -1.50 10.63 -7.43
N PHE A 231 -1.94 11.45 -8.38
CA PHE A 231 -1.59 12.87 -8.48
C PHE A 231 -2.87 13.69 -8.31
N LEU A 232 -2.91 14.65 -7.38
CA LEU A 232 -4.11 15.44 -7.10
C LEU A 232 -3.92 16.93 -7.38
N HIS A 233 -5.04 17.66 -7.26
CA HIS A 233 -5.11 19.11 -7.31
C HIS A 233 -4.63 19.73 -8.63
N LEU A 234 -4.57 18.95 -9.71
CA LEU A 234 -3.96 19.37 -10.97
C LEU A 234 -4.71 20.54 -11.64
N SER A 235 -3.99 21.39 -12.38
CA SER A 235 -4.62 22.44 -13.21
C SER A 235 -4.96 21.93 -14.61
N ALA A 236 -4.19 20.98 -15.12
CA ALA A 236 -4.36 20.42 -16.46
C ALA A 236 -3.86 18.98 -16.52
N PHE A 237 -4.38 18.23 -17.48
CA PHE A 237 -3.94 16.88 -17.83
C PHE A 237 -3.09 16.92 -19.10
N ASN A 238 -2.03 16.13 -19.11
CA ASN A 238 -1.20 15.87 -20.30
C ASN A 238 -1.35 14.43 -20.81
N VAL A 239 -2.27 13.67 -20.22
CA VAL A 239 -2.51 12.25 -20.50
C VAL A 239 -4.00 11.94 -20.56
N LYS A 240 -4.33 10.75 -21.06
CA LYS A 240 -5.69 10.19 -21.11
C LYS A 240 -5.71 8.77 -20.52
N GLU A 241 -6.87 8.32 -20.07
CA GLU A 241 -7.05 6.94 -19.62
C GLU A 241 -6.64 5.92 -20.69
N GLY A 242 -6.05 4.81 -20.26
CA GLY A 242 -5.50 3.76 -21.12
C GLY A 242 -4.13 4.09 -21.73
N GLN A 243 -3.62 5.31 -21.55
CA GLN A 243 -2.31 5.68 -22.10
C GLN A 243 -1.17 4.99 -21.35
N THR A 244 -0.24 4.38 -22.09
CA THR A 244 1.04 3.91 -21.54
C THR A 244 1.96 5.10 -21.27
N ILE A 245 2.60 5.09 -20.11
CA ILE A 245 3.46 6.16 -19.60
C ILE A 245 4.87 5.62 -19.41
N LYS A 246 5.85 6.48 -19.68
CA LYS A 246 7.26 6.25 -19.34
C LYS A 246 7.68 7.08 -18.13
N ALA A 247 8.63 6.58 -17.35
CA ALA A 247 9.26 7.33 -16.27
C ALA A 247 9.75 8.71 -16.78
N GLY A 248 9.49 9.76 -16.02
CA GLY A 248 9.83 11.15 -16.37
C GLY A 248 8.87 11.82 -17.36
N GLN A 249 7.91 11.10 -17.93
CA GLN A 249 6.92 11.71 -18.83
C GLN A 249 5.99 12.65 -18.04
N VAL A 250 5.72 13.83 -18.59
CA VAL A 250 4.76 14.79 -18.01
C VAL A 250 3.33 14.24 -18.10
N VAL A 251 2.65 14.18 -16.96
CA VAL A 251 1.28 13.65 -16.82
C VAL A 251 0.24 14.73 -16.56
N GLY A 252 0.67 15.87 -16.05
CA GLY A 252 -0.20 17.02 -15.82
C GLY A 252 0.57 18.23 -15.37
N LYS A 253 -0.17 19.19 -14.82
CA LYS A 253 0.39 20.42 -14.28
C LYS A 253 -0.14 20.69 -12.88
N VAL A 254 0.71 21.22 -12.01
CA VAL A 254 0.35 21.64 -10.65
C VAL A 254 -0.79 22.65 -10.71
N GLY A 255 -1.73 22.51 -9.79
CA GLY A 255 -2.89 23.39 -9.66
C GLY A 255 -3.31 23.57 -8.21
N THR A 256 -4.57 23.92 -8.01
CA THR A 256 -5.18 24.09 -6.68
C THR A 256 -6.66 23.68 -6.68
N THR A 257 -7.05 22.73 -7.53
CA THR A 257 -8.44 22.26 -7.64
C THR A 257 -8.80 21.31 -6.49
N GLY A 258 -10.10 21.14 -6.19
CA GLY A 258 -10.54 20.30 -5.08
C GLY A 258 -10.39 20.99 -3.73
N ALA A 259 -10.11 20.26 -2.66
CA ALA A 259 -9.85 20.80 -1.34
C ALA A 259 -8.34 21.06 -1.14
N SER A 260 -7.90 22.28 -1.42
CA SER A 260 -6.49 22.69 -1.39
C SER A 260 -6.31 24.03 -0.67
N THR A 261 -5.20 24.23 0.02
CA THR A 261 -4.83 25.52 0.66
C THR A 261 -3.98 26.42 -0.23
N GLY A 262 -3.66 26.02 -1.45
CA GLY A 262 -2.87 26.77 -2.42
C GLY A 262 -2.22 25.89 -3.49
N PRO A 263 -1.51 26.46 -4.48
CA PRO A 263 -0.91 25.67 -5.55
C PRO A 263 0.14 24.66 -5.05
N HIS A 264 -0.18 23.36 -5.16
CA HIS A 264 0.72 22.27 -4.81
C HIS A 264 0.35 20.99 -5.57
N LEU A 265 1.33 20.08 -5.70
CA LEU A 265 1.11 18.70 -6.08
C LEU A 265 0.98 17.87 -4.81
N HIS A 266 -0.13 17.16 -4.65
CA HIS A 266 -0.17 16.02 -3.74
C HIS A 266 0.11 14.74 -4.54
N TYR A 267 1.15 14.02 -4.13
CA TYR A 267 1.59 12.77 -4.73
C TYR A 267 1.50 11.64 -3.73
N ALA A 268 0.73 10.60 -4.03
CA ALA A 268 0.56 9.44 -3.18
C ALA A 268 0.86 8.16 -3.96
N THR A 269 1.33 7.15 -3.25
CA THR A 269 1.61 5.83 -3.81
C THR A 269 0.93 4.77 -2.98
N TYR A 270 0.51 3.67 -3.61
CA TYR A 270 -0.26 2.64 -2.94
C TYR A 270 0.18 1.24 -3.37
N PHE A 271 0.18 0.30 -2.42
CA PHE A 271 0.17 -1.13 -2.70
C PHE A 271 -1.22 -1.70 -2.39
N HIS A 272 -1.87 -2.28 -3.40
CA HIS A 272 -3.20 -2.88 -3.28
C HIS A 272 -4.21 -1.93 -2.60
N GLY A 273 -4.19 -0.66 -3.01
CA GLY A 273 -5.04 0.39 -2.45
C GLY A 273 -4.70 0.88 -1.04
N GLU A 274 -3.63 0.40 -0.39
CA GLU A 274 -3.14 1.00 0.86
C GLU A 274 -2.01 1.99 0.60
N PRO A 275 -2.07 3.17 1.24
CA PRO A 275 -1.07 4.20 1.03
C PRO A 275 0.27 3.76 1.61
N ILE A 276 1.33 3.93 0.82
CA ILE A 276 2.73 3.76 1.24
C ILE A 276 3.47 5.09 1.10
N ASP A 277 4.53 5.24 1.90
CA ASP A 277 5.44 6.37 1.85
C ASP A 277 6.18 6.41 0.50
N PRO A 278 5.94 7.40 -0.37
CA PRO A 278 6.53 7.41 -1.71
C PRO A 278 8.05 7.53 -1.70
N ASP A 279 8.65 8.06 -0.62
CA ASP A 279 10.12 8.16 -0.50
C ASP A 279 10.80 6.81 -0.51
N GLN A 280 10.09 5.76 -0.08
CA GLN A 280 10.63 4.40 -0.07
C GLN A 280 10.70 3.79 -1.48
N LEU A 281 10.08 4.41 -2.49
CA LEU A 281 10.19 3.99 -3.88
C LEU A 281 11.36 4.65 -4.62
N LEU A 282 12.03 5.64 -4.01
CA LEU A 282 13.25 6.22 -4.58
C LEU A 282 14.46 5.27 -4.43
N HIS A 283 14.33 4.26 -3.57
CA HIS A 283 15.34 3.24 -3.30
C HIS A 283 14.66 1.88 -3.11
N ILE A 284 14.22 1.28 -4.22
CA ILE A 284 13.59 -0.05 -4.20
C ILE A 284 14.69 -1.10 -3.98
N PRO A 285 14.43 -2.16 -3.18
CA PRO A 285 15.38 -3.27 -3.03
C PRO A 285 15.82 -3.80 -4.38
N ALA A 286 17.13 -4.03 -4.54
CA ALA A 286 17.69 -4.42 -5.83
C ALA A 286 16.99 -5.68 -6.37
N GLU A 287 16.73 -6.69 -5.53
CA GLU A 287 16.02 -7.95 -5.84
C GLU A 287 14.61 -7.78 -6.46
N TRP A 288 14.05 -6.56 -6.43
CA TRP A 288 12.78 -6.22 -7.05
C TRP A 288 12.91 -5.61 -8.45
N ALA A 289 14.11 -5.25 -8.86
CA ALA A 289 14.39 -4.98 -10.27
C ALA A 289 14.24 -6.28 -11.09
N PRO A 290 13.79 -6.20 -12.36
CA PRO A 290 13.54 -7.38 -13.19
C PRO A 290 14.75 -8.32 -13.34
N ASP A 291 15.96 -7.77 -13.20
CA ASP A 291 17.22 -8.46 -13.45
C ASP A 291 17.94 -8.92 -12.16
N ALA A 292 17.32 -8.74 -11.00
CA ALA A 292 18.01 -8.93 -9.74
C ALA A 292 17.82 -10.33 -9.14
N ARG A 293 18.89 -10.76 -8.43
CA ARG A 293 18.97 -11.97 -7.62
C ARG A 293 18.66 -11.64 -6.16
#